data_AF-A0A962BEC9-F1
#
_entry.id   AF-A0A962BEC9-F1
#
_cell.length_a   1.000
_cell.length_b   1.000
_cell.length_c   1.000
_cell.angle_alpha   90.00
_cell.angle_beta   90.00
_cell.angle_gamma   90.00
#
_symmetry.space_group_name_H-M   'P 1'
#
loop_
_entity.id
_entity.type
_entity.pdbx_description
1 polymer ?
#
loop_
_entity_poly.entity_id
_entity_poly.type
_entity_poly.pdbx_seq_one_letter_code
_entity_poly.pdbx_strand_id
1 'polypeptide(L)'
;MTDKPVVIAIDGPAASGKGTLARLIAEHKGYAHLDTGRLYRYVGWRVLQSGGDPEDQTAALAAAEGLRDIVDLSLLSDRALSSDEAGQAASKVAAIPAVRTALLCFQKDFAAHPPGSAPGAVLDGRDIGTVICPDSPLKFFVTADTEIRAKRRFKELQSQGISVTYDAVLADMR
;
A
#
# COMPACT_ATOMS: atom_id res chain seq x y z
N MET A 1 24.76 -0.96 21.28
CA MET A 1 23.95 0.07 20.61
C MET A 1 23.26 -0.62 19.46
N THR A 2 21.95 -0.87 19.53
CA THR A 2 21.21 -1.43 18.40
C THR A 2 21.04 -0.32 17.38
N ASP A 3 21.72 -0.44 16.24
CA ASP A 3 21.59 0.54 15.15
C ASP A 3 20.11 0.66 14.76
N LYS A 4 19.64 1.90 14.66
CA LYS A 4 18.27 2.21 14.25
C LYS A 4 18.05 1.64 12.83
N PRO A 5 16.94 0.94 12.56
CA PRO A 5 16.68 0.37 11.24
C PRO A 5 16.72 1.44 10.14
N VAL A 6 17.32 1.10 9.00
CA VAL A 6 17.36 2.00 7.85
C VAL A 6 15.99 2.00 7.16
N VAL A 7 15.37 3.16 7.05
CA VAL A 7 14.07 3.33 6.39
C VAL A 7 14.27 3.99 5.03
N ILE A 8 13.76 3.36 3.97
CA ILE A 8 13.70 3.92 2.61
C ILE A 8 12.24 4.24 2.28
N ALA A 9 11.94 5.51 2.03
CA ALA A 9 10.64 5.96 1.59
C ALA A 9 10.57 6.07 0.06
N ILE A 10 9.56 5.46 -0.56
CA ILE A 10 9.35 5.52 -2.01
C ILE A 10 7.93 6.01 -2.31
N ASP A 11 7.84 7.26 -2.76
CA ASP A 11 6.61 7.90 -3.14
C ASP A 11 6.40 7.89 -4.65
N GLY A 12 5.15 8.00 -5.07
CA GLY A 12 4.83 8.24 -6.47
C GLY A 12 3.37 7.92 -6.79
N PRO A 13 2.89 8.36 -7.97
CA PRO A 13 1.52 8.10 -8.37
C PRO A 13 1.26 6.61 -8.62
N ALA A 14 -0.01 6.26 -8.85
CA ALA A 14 -0.39 4.93 -9.30
C ALA A 14 0.29 4.58 -10.63
N ALA A 15 0.69 3.32 -10.76
CA ALA A 15 1.37 2.75 -11.92
C ALA A 15 2.68 3.47 -12.36
N SER A 16 3.37 4.19 -11.46
CA SER A 16 4.70 4.75 -11.75
C SER A 16 5.84 3.73 -11.73
N GLY A 17 5.59 2.53 -11.21
CA GLY A 17 6.61 1.49 -11.01
C GLY A 17 7.29 1.50 -9.66
N LYS A 18 6.89 2.39 -8.74
CA LYS A 18 7.40 2.44 -7.37
C LYS A 18 7.36 1.10 -6.62
N GLY A 19 6.25 0.35 -6.69
CA GLY A 19 6.14 -0.94 -5.98
C GLY A 19 7.11 -2.00 -6.51
N THR A 20 7.39 -1.99 -7.83
CA THR A 20 8.42 -2.86 -8.41
C THR A 20 9.81 -2.46 -7.91
N LEU A 21 10.12 -1.16 -7.90
CA LEU A 21 11.39 -0.65 -7.39
C LEU A 21 11.56 -0.96 -5.89
N ALA A 22 10.52 -0.74 -5.09
CA ALA A 22 10.51 -0.98 -3.65
C ALA A 22 10.81 -2.43 -3.31
N ARG A 23 10.11 -3.37 -3.96
CA ARG A 23 10.35 -4.80 -3.78
C ARG A 23 11.78 -5.19 -4.14
N LEU A 24 12.29 -4.72 -5.28
CA LEU A 24 13.66 -5.04 -5.72
C LEU A 24 14.72 -4.47 -4.77
N ILE A 25 14.54 -3.26 -4.26
CA ILE A 25 15.45 -2.66 -3.26
C ILE A 25 15.40 -3.47 -1.97
N ALA A 26 14.21 -3.82 -1.49
CA ALA A 26 14.03 -4.59 -0.27
C ALA A 26 14.70 -5.97 -0.37
N GLU A 27 14.46 -6.71 -1.45
CA GLU A 27 15.11 -7.99 -1.75
C GLU A 27 16.64 -7.85 -1.81
N HIS A 28 17.15 -6.84 -2.52
CA HIS A 28 18.58 -6.63 -2.66
C HIS A 28 19.28 -6.26 -1.34
N LYS A 29 18.58 -5.57 -0.42
CA LYS A 29 19.12 -5.15 0.88
C LYS A 29 18.79 -6.10 2.04
N GLY A 30 17.94 -7.10 1.81
CA GLY A 30 17.36 -7.91 2.87
C GLY A 30 16.47 -7.12 3.83
N TYR A 31 15.86 -6.04 3.36
CA TYR A 31 14.96 -5.20 4.16
C TYR A 31 13.52 -5.72 4.09
N ALA A 32 12.73 -5.41 5.13
CA ALA A 32 11.29 -5.65 5.07
C ALA A 32 10.63 -4.70 4.07
N HIS A 33 9.61 -5.15 3.34
CA HIS A 33 8.87 -4.33 2.37
C HIS A 33 7.42 -4.15 2.81
N LEU A 34 6.91 -2.93 2.74
CA LEU A 34 5.50 -2.61 2.96
C LEU A 34 4.93 -1.77 1.82
N ASP A 35 4.04 -2.39 1.04
CA ASP A 35 3.14 -1.68 0.13
C ASP A 35 1.96 -1.10 0.93
N THR A 36 2.03 0.20 1.19
CA THR A 36 1.01 0.88 2.01
C THR A 36 -0.36 0.93 1.33
N GLY A 37 -0.43 0.86 0.01
CA GLY A 37 -1.70 0.80 -0.72
C GLY A 37 -2.45 -0.52 -0.49
N ARG A 38 -1.70 -1.61 -0.28
CA ARG A 38 -2.28 -2.93 0.03
C ARG A 38 -2.86 -3.01 1.44
N LEU A 39 -2.41 -2.17 2.38
CA LEU A 39 -3.04 -2.06 3.70
C LEU A 39 -4.49 -1.58 3.61
N TYR A 40 -4.75 -0.49 2.89
CA TYR A 40 -6.10 0.04 2.72
C TYR A 40 -7.02 -0.96 2.01
N ARG A 41 -6.49 -1.65 0.99
CA ARG A 41 -7.19 -2.74 0.30
C ARG A 41 -7.51 -3.90 1.22
N TYR A 42 -6.58 -4.29 2.09
CA TYR A 42 -6.83 -5.31 3.09
C TYR A 42 -7.94 -4.91 4.06
N VAL A 43 -7.92 -3.69 4.59
CA VAL A 43 -8.99 -3.20 5.48
C VAL A 43 -10.35 -3.25 4.80
N GLY A 44 -10.46 -2.67 3.60
CA GLY A 44 -11.71 -2.69 2.83
C GLY A 44 -12.18 -4.10 2.50
N TRP A 45 -11.27 -4.98 2.06
CA TRP A 45 -11.56 -6.38 1.78
C TRP A 45 -12.02 -7.13 3.04
N ARG A 46 -11.39 -6.92 4.20
CA ARG A 46 -11.78 -7.56 5.46
C ARG A 46 -13.19 -7.18 5.88
N VAL A 47 -13.56 -5.91 5.74
CA VAL A 47 -14.93 -5.46 6.03
C VAL A 47 -15.93 -6.20 5.13
N LEU A 48 -15.65 -6.29 3.82
CA LEU A 48 -16.49 -7.02 2.88
C LEU A 48 -16.60 -8.52 3.21
N GLN A 49 -15.49 -9.16 3.58
CA GLN A 49 -15.49 -10.58 3.97
C GLN A 49 -16.32 -10.87 5.22
N SER A 50 -16.49 -9.88 6.10
CA SER A 50 -17.36 -9.97 7.27
C SER A 50 -18.82 -9.60 6.97
N GLY A 51 -19.16 -9.32 5.71
CA GLY A 51 -20.50 -8.87 5.29
C GLY A 51 -20.82 -7.43 5.70
N GLY A 52 -19.80 -6.64 6.08
CA GLY A 52 -19.95 -5.25 6.49
C GLY A 52 -19.87 -4.26 5.33
N ASP A 53 -20.18 -3.00 5.63
CA ASP A 53 -20.04 -1.88 4.69
C ASP A 53 -18.69 -1.16 4.91
N PRO A 54 -17.83 -1.01 3.87
CA PRO A 54 -16.60 -0.21 3.96
C PRO A 54 -16.79 1.27 4.33
N GLU A 55 -18.02 1.79 4.25
CA GLU A 55 -18.35 3.15 4.72
C GLU A 55 -18.74 3.20 6.21
N ASP A 56 -18.99 2.05 6.84
CA ASP A 56 -19.20 1.96 8.29
C ASP A 56 -17.87 2.17 9.02
N GLN A 57 -17.75 3.31 9.71
CA GLN A 57 -16.57 3.69 10.47
C GLN A 57 -16.19 2.67 11.55
N THR A 58 -17.16 2.05 12.22
CA THR A 58 -16.91 1.09 13.30
C THR A 58 -16.34 -0.19 12.72
N ALA A 59 -16.96 -0.72 11.65
CA ALA A 59 -16.49 -1.93 10.98
C ALA A 59 -15.10 -1.73 10.36
N ALA A 60 -14.89 -0.60 9.67
CA ALA A 60 -13.62 -0.28 9.04
C ALA A 60 -12.50 -0.04 10.05
N LEU A 61 -12.78 0.62 11.18
CA LEU A 61 -11.80 0.80 12.25
C LEU A 61 -11.42 -0.53 12.90
N ALA A 62 -12.39 -1.37 13.22
CA ALA A 62 -12.13 -2.70 13.79
C ALA A 62 -11.25 -3.55 12.85
N ALA A 63 -11.52 -3.50 11.53
CA ALA A 63 -10.70 -4.18 10.54
C ALA A 63 -9.27 -3.60 10.45
N ALA A 64 -9.11 -2.28 10.62
CA ALA A 64 -7.80 -1.62 10.63
C ALA A 64 -7.00 -1.92 11.90
N GLU A 65 -7.63 -1.96 13.06
CA GLU A 65 -6.97 -2.28 14.33
C GLU A 65 -6.51 -3.75 14.36
N GLY A 66 -7.31 -4.65 13.79
CA GLY A 66 -6.95 -6.06 13.64
C GLY A 66 -5.73 -6.33 12.75
N LEU A 67 -5.19 -5.34 12.01
CA LEU A 67 -3.91 -5.49 11.30
C LEU A 67 -2.73 -5.71 12.25
N ARG A 68 -2.78 -5.18 13.48
CA ARG A 68 -1.71 -5.34 14.46
C ARG A 68 -1.58 -6.79 14.93
N ASP A 69 -2.68 -7.53 14.89
CA ASP A 69 -2.75 -8.93 15.29
C ASP A 69 -2.36 -9.88 14.15
N ILE A 70 -2.10 -9.35 12.95
CA ILE A 70 -1.65 -10.15 11.82
C ILE A 70 -0.18 -10.52 12.02
N VAL A 71 0.03 -11.77 12.38
CA VAL A 71 1.35 -12.40 12.47
C VAL A 71 1.94 -12.63 11.07
N ASP A 72 1.09 -12.80 10.05
CA ASP A 72 1.51 -13.11 8.68
C ASP A 72 1.16 -12.00 7.68
N LEU A 73 2.13 -11.13 7.41
CA LEU A 73 2.00 -10.09 6.37
C LEU A 73 1.92 -10.66 4.95
N SER A 74 2.11 -11.98 4.75
CA SER A 74 1.84 -12.63 3.46
C SER A 74 0.39 -12.50 3.02
N LEU A 75 -0.55 -12.29 3.95
CA LEU A 75 -1.95 -11.95 3.65
C LEU A 75 -2.07 -10.64 2.86
N LEU A 76 -1.14 -9.70 3.08
CA LEU A 76 -1.09 -8.51 2.25
C LEU A 76 -0.68 -8.83 0.83
N SER A 77 -0.13 -10.00 0.50
CA SER A 77 0.24 -10.40 -0.87
C SER A 77 -0.87 -11.15 -1.63
N ASP A 78 -2.04 -11.34 -1.01
CA ASP A 78 -3.16 -12.06 -1.64
C ASP A 78 -3.62 -11.41 -2.96
N ARG A 79 -3.88 -12.22 -3.99
CA ARG A 79 -4.43 -11.75 -5.27
C ARG A 79 -5.80 -11.10 -5.10
N ALA A 80 -6.59 -11.52 -4.11
CA ALA A 80 -7.90 -10.92 -3.80
C ALA A 80 -7.80 -9.41 -3.54
N LEU A 81 -6.71 -8.93 -2.93
CA LEU A 81 -6.49 -7.49 -2.70
C LEU A 81 -6.20 -6.70 -3.98
N SER A 82 -6.02 -7.39 -5.10
CA SER A 82 -5.81 -6.76 -6.40
C SER A 82 -7.11 -6.54 -7.17
N SER A 83 -8.25 -7.05 -6.69
CA SER A 83 -9.56 -6.92 -7.35
C SER A 83 -10.08 -5.48 -7.35
N ASP A 84 -11.01 -5.20 -8.26
CA ASP A 84 -11.68 -3.90 -8.33
C ASP A 84 -12.54 -3.65 -7.09
N GLU A 85 -13.20 -4.67 -6.53
CA GLU A 85 -13.98 -4.56 -5.29
C GLU A 85 -13.09 -4.14 -4.11
N ALA A 86 -11.92 -4.76 -3.96
CA ALA A 86 -10.95 -4.37 -2.93
C ALA A 86 -10.42 -2.94 -3.14
N GLY A 87 -10.24 -2.53 -4.40
CA GLY A 87 -9.85 -1.16 -4.75
C GLY A 87 -10.93 -0.11 -4.40
N GLN A 88 -12.19 -0.41 -4.68
CA GLN A 88 -13.32 0.46 -4.33
C GLN A 88 -13.50 0.54 -2.82
N ALA A 89 -13.45 -0.59 -2.12
CA ALA A 89 -13.52 -0.63 -0.67
C ALA A 89 -12.34 0.13 -0.02
N ALA A 90 -11.13 0.00 -0.57
CA ALA A 90 -9.97 0.78 -0.11
C ALA A 90 -10.22 2.29 -0.17
N SER A 91 -10.85 2.77 -1.25
CA SER A 91 -11.14 4.19 -1.45
C SER A 91 -12.15 4.70 -0.41
N LYS A 92 -13.17 3.89 -0.10
CA LYS A 92 -14.16 4.18 0.96
C LYS A 92 -13.51 4.25 2.35
N VAL A 93 -12.75 3.22 2.75
CA VAL A 93 -12.11 3.21 4.09
C VAL A 93 -11.01 4.26 4.23
N ALA A 94 -10.34 4.64 3.13
CA ALA A 94 -9.31 5.68 3.14
C ALA A 94 -9.87 7.09 3.40
N ALA A 95 -11.17 7.30 3.19
CA ALA A 95 -11.86 8.55 3.53
C ALA A 95 -12.13 8.67 5.04
N ILE A 96 -12.06 7.57 5.80
CA ILE A 96 -12.40 7.52 7.24
C ILE A 96 -11.16 7.95 8.07
N PRO A 97 -11.21 9.08 8.81
CA PRO A 97 -10.04 9.60 9.53
C PRO A 97 -9.49 8.65 10.61
N ALA A 98 -10.38 7.90 11.28
CA ALA A 98 -9.99 6.92 12.29
C ALA A 98 -9.17 5.77 11.68
N VAL A 99 -9.56 5.28 10.50
CA VAL A 99 -8.82 4.26 9.75
C VAL A 99 -7.44 4.79 9.34
N ARG A 100 -7.37 6.00 8.80
CA ARG A 100 -6.08 6.63 8.43
C ARG A 100 -5.14 6.73 9.63
N THR A 101 -5.67 7.08 10.80
CA THR A 101 -4.88 7.18 12.04
C THR A 101 -4.36 5.81 12.49
N ALA A 102 -5.21 4.78 12.48
CA ALA A 102 -4.81 3.41 12.83
C ALA A 102 -3.72 2.88 11.89
N LEU A 103 -3.88 3.08 10.57
CA LEU A 103 -2.91 2.67 9.57
C LEU A 103 -1.61 3.46 9.64
N LEU A 104 -1.66 4.76 9.94
CA LEU A 104 -0.46 5.57 10.17
C LEU A 104 0.37 5.03 11.32
N CYS A 105 -0.27 4.67 12.43
CA CYS A 105 0.41 4.03 13.57
C CYS A 105 1.07 2.72 13.15
N PHE A 106 0.36 1.86 12.42
CA PHE A 106 0.90 0.59 11.92
C PHE A 106 2.11 0.82 11.00
N GLN A 107 2.04 1.76 10.06
CA GLN A 107 3.12 2.04 9.11
C GLN A 107 4.37 2.59 9.81
N LYS A 108 4.20 3.47 10.79
CA LYS A 108 5.30 3.98 11.61
C LYS A 108 5.95 2.89 12.45
N ASP A 109 5.15 2.01 13.03
CA ASP A 109 5.65 0.87 13.79
C ASP A 109 6.43 -0.10 12.91
N PHE A 110 5.91 -0.45 11.72
CA PHE A 110 6.64 -1.28 10.75
C PHE A 110 7.99 -0.68 10.35
N ALA A 111 8.05 0.64 10.16
CA ALA A 111 9.31 1.32 9.81
C ALA A 111 10.31 1.33 10.98
N ALA A 112 9.84 1.44 12.22
CA ALA A 112 10.66 1.46 13.42
C ALA A 112 11.09 0.05 13.89
N HIS A 113 10.25 -0.94 13.65
CA HIS A 113 10.39 -2.33 14.10
C HIS A 113 10.10 -3.29 12.94
N PRO A 114 10.95 -3.31 11.89
CA PRO A 114 10.72 -4.16 10.74
C PRO A 114 10.67 -5.65 11.16
N PRO A 115 9.70 -6.42 10.65
CA PRO A 115 9.53 -7.82 11.03
C PRO A 115 10.67 -8.70 10.52
N GLY A 116 10.78 -9.91 11.07
CA GLY A 116 11.72 -10.93 10.60
C GLY A 116 13.19 -10.61 10.86
N SER A 117 13.48 -9.77 11.88
CA SER A 117 14.84 -9.31 12.21
C SER A 117 15.54 -8.58 11.05
N ALA A 118 14.77 -8.00 10.13
CA ALA A 118 15.33 -7.28 9.00
C ALA A 118 16.10 -6.04 9.48
N PRO A 119 17.28 -5.73 8.90
CA PRO A 119 18.09 -4.57 9.28
C PRO A 119 17.50 -3.21 8.84
N GLY A 120 16.38 -3.21 8.13
CA GLY A 120 15.74 -2.01 7.59
C GLY A 120 14.38 -2.30 6.98
N ALA A 121 13.72 -1.22 6.52
CA ALA A 121 12.40 -1.25 5.91
C ALA A 121 12.36 -0.40 4.63
N VAL A 122 11.64 -0.87 3.61
CA VAL A 122 11.26 -0.12 2.42
C VAL A 122 9.74 0.05 2.44
N LEU A 123 9.27 1.29 2.47
CA LEU A 123 7.85 1.61 2.43
C LEU A 123 7.54 2.33 1.11
N ASP A 124 6.53 1.86 0.38
CA ASP A 124 6.06 2.54 -0.82
C ASP A 124 4.60 2.96 -0.77
N GLY A 125 4.31 4.14 -1.32
CA GLY A 125 3.01 4.80 -1.18
C GLY A 125 2.95 6.17 -1.85
N ARG A 126 2.12 7.06 -1.29
CA ARG A 126 1.93 8.44 -1.79
C ARG A 126 2.57 9.50 -0.92
N ASP A 127 2.54 9.30 0.40
CA ASP A 127 2.96 10.27 1.42
C ASP A 127 3.94 9.65 2.44
N ILE A 128 4.76 8.69 2.00
CA ILE A 128 5.73 7.99 2.85
C ILE A 128 6.78 8.97 3.35
N GLY A 129 7.47 9.69 2.46
CA GLY A 129 8.57 10.57 2.81
C GLY A 129 8.15 11.90 3.43
N THR A 130 6.86 12.22 3.42
CA THR A 130 6.31 13.50 3.91
C THR A 130 5.47 13.35 5.18
N VAL A 131 4.68 12.29 5.32
CA VAL A 131 3.76 12.10 6.45
C VAL A 131 4.15 10.93 7.34
N ILE A 132 4.50 9.79 6.75
CA ILE A 132 4.73 8.55 7.51
C ILE A 132 6.15 8.51 8.10
N CYS A 133 7.16 8.73 7.25
CA CYS A 133 8.58 8.70 7.56
C CYS A 133 9.27 10.00 7.12
N PRO A 134 8.90 11.17 7.67
CA PRO A 134 9.52 12.46 7.33
C PRO A 134 11.02 12.52 7.67
N ASP A 135 11.49 11.69 8.61
CA ASP A 135 12.91 11.63 8.99
C ASP A 135 13.68 10.51 8.27
N SER A 136 13.07 9.85 7.27
CA SER A 136 13.76 8.84 6.48
C SER A 136 15.00 9.46 5.79
N PRO A 137 16.19 8.85 5.94
CA PRO A 137 17.43 9.35 5.33
C PRO A 137 17.45 9.19 3.80
N LEU A 138 16.59 8.32 3.24
CA LEU A 138 16.53 8.00 1.81
C LEU A 138 15.09 8.08 1.32
N LYS A 139 14.80 9.11 0.53
CA LYS A 139 13.47 9.37 -0.03
C LYS A 139 13.55 9.40 -1.56
N PHE A 140 12.75 8.58 -2.21
CA PHE A 140 12.63 8.53 -3.65
C PHE A 140 11.22 8.97 -4.05
N PHE A 141 11.10 9.76 -5.11
CA PHE A 141 9.82 10.03 -5.77
C PHE A 141 9.89 9.50 -7.20
N VAL A 142 9.15 8.42 -7.46
CA VAL A 142 9.13 7.74 -8.76
C VAL A 142 7.96 8.27 -9.58
N THR A 143 8.27 8.94 -10.68
CA THR A 143 7.27 9.50 -11.61
C THR A 143 7.44 8.93 -13.02
N ALA A 144 6.40 9.09 -13.83
CA ALA A 144 6.37 8.79 -15.25
C ALA A 144 5.19 9.56 -15.88
N ASP A 145 5.23 9.74 -17.20
CA ASP A 145 4.14 10.37 -17.94
C ASP A 145 2.82 9.61 -17.73
N THR A 146 1.71 10.35 -17.66
CA THR A 146 0.37 9.79 -17.40
C THR A 146 0.01 8.71 -18.42
N GLU A 147 0.37 8.89 -19.69
CA GLU A 147 0.16 7.93 -20.77
C GLU A 147 0.95 6.63 -20.54
N ILE A 148 2.17 6.71 -20.02
CA ILE A 148 2.99 5.53 -19.71
C ILE A 148 2.38 4.77 -18.53
N ARG A 149 1.95 5.50 -17.50
CA ARG A 149 1.29 4.92 -16.32
C ARG A 149 -0.05 4.28 -16.70
N ALA A 150 -0.84 4.92 -17.55
CA ALA A 150 -2.09 4.38 -18.08
C ALA A 150 -1.87 3.10 -18.89
N LYS A 151 -0.86 3.08 -19.78
CA LYS A 151 -0.47 1.86 -20.52
C LYS A 151 -0.08 0.72 -19.58
N ARG A 152 0.66 1.02 -18.52
CA ARG A 152 1.03 0.03 -17.52
C ARG A 152 -0.18 -0.50 -16.77
N ARG A 153 -1.03 0.39 -16.24
CA ARG A 153 -2.25 0.00 -15.50
C ARG A 153 -3.21 -0.81 -16.37
N PHE A 154 -3.37 -0.42 -17.62
CA PHE A 154 -4.17 -1.15 -18.61
C PHE A 154 -3.66 -2.60 -18.79
N LYS A 155 -2.34 -2.79 -18.96
CA LYS A 155 -1.75 -4.13 -19.05
C LYS A 155 -1.91 -4.95 -17.76
N GLU A 156 -1.78 -4.31 -16.59
CA GLU A 156 -2.01 -4.96 -15.30
C GLU A 156 -3.45 -5.48 -15.19
N LEU A 157 -4.45 -4.67 -15.54
CA LEU A 157 -5.87 -5.06 -15.55
C LEU A 157 -6.16 -6.18 -16.56
N GLN A 158 -5.62 -6.09 -17.77
CA GLN A 158 -5.75 -7.16 -18.77
C GLN A 158 -5.15 -8.49 -18.28
N SER A 159 -4.00 -8.45 -17.61
CA SER A 159 -3.37 -9.65 -17.04
C SER A 159 -4.19 -10.32 -15.92
N GLN A 160 -5.15 -9.58 -15.35
CA GLN A 160 -6.08 -10.05 -14.33
C GLN A 160 -7.42 -10.51 -14.94
N GLY A 161 -7.57 -10.48 -16.28
CA GLY A 161 -8.80 -10.84 -16.97
C GLY A 161 -9.87 -9.74 -16.93
N ILE A 162 -9.53 -8.53 -16.49
CA ILE A 162 -10.46 -7.40 -16.39
C ILE A 162 -10.54 -6.71 -17.75
N SER A 163 -11.74 -6.68 -18.32
CA SER A 163 -12.01 -6.05 -19.62
C SER A 163 -12.27 -4.54 -19.45
N VAL A 164 -11.25 -3.73 -19.73
CA VAL A 164 -11.32 -2.27 -19.75
C VAL A 164 -10.75 -1.73 -21.07
N THR A 165 -11.04 -0.47 -21.40
CA THR A 165 -10.40 0.23 -22.53
C THR A 165 -9.23 1.09 -22.04
N TYR A 166 -8.23 1.29 -22.91
CA TYR A 166 -7.12 2.19 -22.60
C TYR A 166 -7.60 3.61 -22.29
N ASP A 167 -8.57 4.12 -23.05
CA ASP A 167 -9.10 5.48 -22.88
C ASP A 167 -9.82 5.66 -21.53
N ALA A 168 -10.55 4.63 -21.07
CA ALA A 168 -11.18 4.66 -19.74
C ALA A 168 -10.13 4.72 -18.62
N VAL A 169 -9.07 3.92 -18.74
CA VAL A 169 -7.95 3.94 -17.77
C VAL A 169 -7.21 5.28 -17.82
N LEU A 170 -6.97 5.82 -19.01
CA LEU A 170 -6.31 7.13 -19.14
C LEU A 170 -7.14 8.26 -18.54
N ALA A 171 -8.47 8.22 -18.72
CA ALA A 171 -9.39 9.18 -18.12
C ALA A 171 -9.40 9.10 -16.59
N ASP A 172 -9.40 7.90 -16.02
CA ASP A 172 -9.35 7.67 -14.56
C ASP A 172 -8.03 8.13 -13.91
N MET A 173 -6.95 8.20 -14.70
CA MET A 173 -5.62 8.59 -14.22
C MET A 173 -5.30 10.08 -14.37
N ARG A 174 -6.18 10.86 -15.00
CA ARG A 174 -6.08 12.31 -15.17
C ARG A 174 -6.77 13.04 -14.03
#